data_AF-A0A5M5ZNA0-F1
#
_entry.id   AF-A0A5M5ZNA0-F1
#
_cell.length_a   1.000
_cell.length_b   1.000
_cell.length_c   1.000
_cell.angle_alpha   90.00
_cell.angle_beta   90.00
_cell.angle_gamma   90.00
#
_symmetry.space_group_name_H-M   'P 1'
#
loop_
_entity.id
_entity.type
_entity.pdbx_description
1 polymer ?
#
loop_
_entity_poly.entity_id
_entity_poly.type
_entity_poly.pdbx_seq_one_letter_code
_entity_poly.pdbx_strand_id
1 'polypeptide(L)'
;MMKNQNKECNGALYSGDGKVFLKLLNQECCYYAVENGTESISDNAFATLSFSNKTEFLDLPDSVTKSGSGAFQRMALNSIAIPPKVTEIPEKLLFGCTNLEHVYLPEGVECINREAFWKCPNLTRITLPHS
;
A
#
# COMPACT_ATOMS: atom_id res chain seq x y z
N MET A 1 0.76 -6.65 32.58
CA MET A 1 1.33 -6.08 31.34
C MET A 1 0.75 -6.85 30.17
N MET A 2 -0.26 -6.31 29.49
CA MET A 2 -0.85 -6.95 28.32
C MET A 2 0.15 -6.86 27.17
N LYS A 3 0.71 -8.00 26.78
CA LYS A 3 1.45 -8.09 25.51
C LYS A 3 0.37 -7.90 24.43
N ASN A 4 0.38 -6.76 23.74
CA ASN A 4 -0.39 -6.61 22.50
C ASN A 4 0.18 -7.66 21.53
N GLN A 5 -0.49 -8.79 21.46
CA GLN A 5 -0.17 -9.82 20.48
C GLN A 5 -0.67 -9.34 19.13
N ASN A 6 0.16 -9.48 18.11
CA ASN A 6 -0.24 -9.21 16.74
C ASN A 6 -1.39 -10.15 16.35
N LYS A 7 -2.30 -9.66 15.51
CA LYS A 7 -3.42 -10.41 14.98
C LYS A 7 -3.09 -10.90 13.57
N GLU A 8 -3.17 -12.20 13.33
CA GLU A 8 -3.15 -12.74 11.97
C GLU A 8 -4.57 -12.80 11.40
N CYS A 9 -4.75 -12.28 10.19
CA CYS A 9 -6.03 -12.27 9.50
C CYS A 9 -5.79 -12.21 7.99
N ASN A 10 -6.49 -13.04 7.22
CA ASN A 10 -6.44 -13.03 5.74
C ASN A 10 -5.01 -13.01 5.17
N GLY A 11 -4.14 -13.90 5.68
CA GLY A 11 -2.75 -14.00 5.21
C GLY A 11 -1.87 -12.79 5.55
N ALA A 12 -2.30 -11.90 6.45
CA ALA A 12 -1.53 -10.75 6.90
C ALA A 12 -1.49 -10.65 8.42
N LEU A 13 -0.49 -9.91 8.88
CA LEU A 13 -0.26 -9.55 10.26
C LEU A 13 -0.71 -8.12 10.49
N TYR A 14 -1.51 -7.93 11.54
CA TYR A 14 -2.00 -6.65 12.02
C TYR A 14 -1.55 -6.42 13.47
N SER A 15 -1.54 -5.18 13.92
CA SER A 15 -1.48 -4.87 15.36
C SER A 15 -2.63 -5.54 16.10
N GLY A 16 -2.49 -5.75 17.41
CA GLY A 16 -3.52 -6.42 18.22
C GLY A 16 -4.89 -5.74 18.20
N ASP A 17 -4.93 -4.42 17.97
CA ASP A 17 -6.16 -3.63 17.79
C ASP A 17 -6.66 -3.55 16.33
N GLY A 18 -5.94 -4.15 15.38
CA GLY A 18 -6.28 -4.14 13.95
C GLY A 18 -6.00 -2.82 13.22
N LYS A 19 -5.51 -1.78 13.91
CA LYS A 19 -5.34 -0.44 13.32
C LYS A 19 -4.11 -0.29 12.43
N VAL A 20 -3.15 -1.20 12.54
CA VAL A 20 -1.91 -1.15 11.76
C VAL A 20 -1.78 -2.43 10.95
N PHE A 21 -1.73 -2.31 9.62
CA PHE A 21 -1.30 -3.39 8.75
C PHE A 21 0.22 -3.50 8.86
N LEU A 22 0.71 -4.59 9.44
CA LEU A 22 2.13 -4.78 9.72
C LEU A 22 2.84 -5.43 8.54
N LYS A 23 2.27 -6.51 7.99
CA LYS A 23 2.95 -7.32 6.99
C LYS A 23 2.01 -8.28 6.29
N LEU A 24 2.14 -8.40 4.96
CA LEU A 24 1.54 -9.48 4.20
C LEU A 24 2.43 -10.73 4.30
N LEU A 25 1.85 -11.83 4.80
CA LEU A 25 2.55 -13.08 5.07
C LEU A 25 2.40 -14.08 3.93
N ASN A 26 1.20 -14.15 3.35
CA ASN A 26 0.91 -15.00 2.20
C ASN A 26 -0.17 -14.36 1.33
N GLN A 27 0.00 -14.51 0.02
CA GLN A 27 -1.00 -14.12 -0.96
C GLN A 27 -0.79 -14.98 -2.22
N GLU A 28 -1.85 -15.66 -2.67
CA GLU A 28 -1.82 -16.55 -3.85
C GLU A 28 -2.69 -16.06 -5.03
N CYS A 29 -3.54 -15.05 -4.81
CA CYS A 29 -4.52 -14.54 -5.77
C CYS A 29 -4.02 -13.26 -6.49
N CYS A 30 -4.76 -12.70 -7.43
CA CYS A 30 -4.44 -11.37 -7.98
C CYS A 30 -5.07 -10.21 -7.21
N TYR A 31 -5.84 -10.49 -6.16
CA TYR A 31 -6.57 -9.50 -5.38
C TYR A 31 -6.21 -9.56 -3.88
N TYR A 32 -6.10 -8.41 -3.24
CA TYR A 32 -6.02 -8.29 -1.79
C TYR A 32 -6.80 -7.07 -1.30
N ALA A 33 -7.57 -7.23 -0.22
CA ALA A 33 -8.24 -6.12 0.45
C ALA A 33 -7.67 -5.97 1.86
N VAL A 34 -7.23 -4.76 2.20
CA VAL A 34 -6.83 -4.42 3.57
C VAL A 34 -8.08 -4.27 4.43
N GLU A 35 -8.05 -4.82 5.65
CA GLU A 35 -9.20 -4.82 6.56
C GLU A 35 -9.71 -3.40 6.88
N ASN A 36 -11.02 -3.22 6.83
CA ASN A 36 -11.68 -1.98 7.23
C ASN A 36 -11.32 -1.58 8.66
N GLY A 37 -11.10 -0.29 8.89
CA GLY A 37 -10.63 0.22 10.18
C GLY A 37 -9.11 0.20 10.35
N THR A 38 -8.36 -0.34 9.38
CA THR A 38 -6.91 -0.12 9.30
C THR A 38 -6.64 1.37 9.11
N GLU A 39 -5.86 1.96 10.02
CA GLU A 39 -5.51 3.39 10.01
C GLU A 39 -4.14 3.65 9.37
N SER A 40 -3.25 2.65 9.39
CA SER A 40 -1.90 2.79 8.86
C SER A 40 -1.29 1.51 8.31
N ILE A 41 -0.38 1.67 7.36
CA ILE A 41 0.36 0.57 6.73
C ILE A 41 1.84 0.73 7.06
N SER A 42 2.48 -0.32 7.56
CA SER A 42 3.87 -0.29 7.99
C SER A 42 4.87 -0.25 6.83
N ASP A 43 6.11 0.11 7.13
CA ASP A 43 7.21 0.08 6.17
C ASP A 43 7.33 -1.31 5.53
N ASN A 44 7.50 -1.34 4.21
CA ASN A 44 7.70 -2.58 3.45
C ASN A 44 6.62 -3.65 3.64
N ALA A 45 5.43 -3.29 4.10
CA ALA A 45 4.42 -4.25 4.55
C ALA A 45 4.01 -5.27 3.46
N PHE A 46 4.01 -4.87 2.18
CA PHE A 46 3.72 -5.77 1.05
C PHE A 46 4.97 -6.23 0.29
N ALA A 47 6.13 -5.62 0.57
CA ALA A 47 7.40 -5.94 -0.08
C ALA A 47 7.93 -7.34 0.28
N THR A 48 7.42 -7.93 1.36
CA THR A 48 7.89 -9.25 1.82
C THR A 48 7.58 -10.38 0.84
N LEU A 49 6.65 -10.15 -0.09
CA LEU A 49 6.34 -11.07 -1.18
C LEU A 49 6.88 -10.59 -2.54
N SER A 50 7.74 -9.57 -2.63
CA SER A 50 8.17 -8.91 -3.90
C SER A 50 8.56 -9.82 -5.08
N PHE A 51 8.96 -11.07 -4.83
CA PHE A 51 9.37 -12.03 -5.87
C PHE A 51 8.29 -13.06 -6.24
N SER A 52 7.23 -13.16 -5.46
CA SER A 52 6.11 -14.09 -5.66
C SER A 52 4.74 -13.40 -5.61
N ASN A 53 4.71 -12.08 -5.38
CA ASN A 53 3.48 -11.31 -5.24
C ASN A 53 2.78 -11.22 -6.59
N LYS A 54 1.58 -11.81 -6.68
CA LYS A 54 0.71 -11.77 -7.86
C LYS A 54 -0.42 -10.75 -7.73
N THR A 55 -0.43 -9.95 -6.67
CA THR A 55 -1.49 -8.97 -6.41
C THR A 55 -1.44 -7.88 -7.47
N GLU A 56 -2.42 -7.93 -8.38
CA GLU A 56 -2.68 -6.96 -9.44
C GLU A 56 -3.61 -5.84 -8.95
N PHE A 57 -4.46 -6.16 -7.97
CA PHE A 57 -5.48 -5.28 -7.39
C PHE A 57 -5.35 -5.26 -5.86
N LEU A 58 -5.13 -4.06 -5.32
CA LEU A 58 -5.06 -3.82 -3.88
C LEU A 58 -6.15 -2.82 -3.50
N ASP A 59 -7.08 -3.25 -2.67
CA ASP A 59 -8.11 -2.40 -2.09
C ASP A 59 -7.64 -1.87 -0.73
N LEU A 60 -7.58 -0.55 -0.61
CA LEU A 60 -7.15 0.18 0.59
C LEU A 60 -8.35 0.92 1.17
N PRO A 61 -8.72 0.69 2.45
CA PRO A 61 -9.90 1.31 3.01
C PRO A 61 -9.66 2.80 3.29
N ASP A 62 -10.74 3.59 3.22
CA ASP A 62 -10.75 5.04 3.51
C ASP A 62 -10.27 5.42 4.92
N SER A 63 -10.17 4.44 5.82
CA SER A 63 -9.61 4.64 7.16
C SER A 63 -8.09 4.81 7.16
N VAL A 64 -7.39 4.37 6.10
CA VAL A 64 -5.94 4.52 5.99
C VAL A 64 -5.58 5.99 5.81
N THR A 65 -4.78 6.52 6.73
CA THR A 65 -4.31 7.91 6.71
C THR A 65 -2.82 8.04 6.42
N LYS A 66 -2.07 6.93 6.55
CA LYS A 66 -0.61 6.93 6.35
C LYS A 66 -0.09 5.56 5.93
N SER A 67 0.99 5.58 5.17
CA SER A 67 1.75 4.40 4.74
C SER A 67 3.23 4.61 5.00
N GLY A 68 3.93 3.53 5.32
CA GLY A 68 5.38 3.51 5.51
C GLY A 68 6.18 3.53 4.22
N SER A 69 7.49 3.72 4.36
CA SER A 69 8.44 3.69 3.26
C SER A 69 8.44 2.33 2.57
N GLY A 70 8.38 2.34 1.24
CA GLY A 70 8.37 1.12 0.44
C GLY A 70 7.19 0.18 0.71
N ALA A 71 6.09 0.64 1.31
CA ALA A 71 4.99 -0.23 1.73
C ALA A 71 4.47 -1.13 0.59
N PHE A 72 4.42 -0.61 -0.64
CA PHE A 72 3.97 -1.32 -1.85
C PHE A 72 5.08 -1.50 -2.89
N GLN A 73 6.36 -1.46 -2.50
CA GLN A 73 7.44 -1.61 -3.46
C GLN A 73 7.39 -2.99 -4.13
N ARG A 74 7.72 -3.03 -5.42
CA ARG A 74 7.87 -4.23 -6.24
C ARG A 74 6.63 -5.13 -6.23
N MET A 75 5.45 -4.55 -6.06
CA MET A 75 4.19 -5.27 -6.27
C MET A 75 3.85 -5.37 -7.76
N ALA A 76 3.04 -6.36 -8.11
CA ALA A 76 2.56 -6.62 -9.46
C ALA A 76 1.27 -5.83 -9.80
N LEU A 77 1.02 -4.70 -9.11
CA LEU A 77 -0.20 -3.90 -9.27
C LEU A 77 -0.32 -3.36 -10.69
N ASN A 78 -1.53 -3.44 -11.27
CA ASN A 78 -1.85 -2.76 -12.54
C ASN A 78 -2.24 -1.30 -12.28
N SER A 79 -2.93 -1.05 -11.17
CA SER A 79 -3.31 0.28 -10.73
C SER A 79 -3.41 0.38 -9.20
N ILE A 80 -3.35 1.59 -8.66
CA ILE A 80 -3.60 1.84 -7.23
C ILE A 80 -4.34 3.17 -7.02
N ALA A 81 -5.36 3.14 -6.16
CA ALA A 81 -6.01 4.32 -5.64
C ALA A 81 -5.48 4.62 -4.23
N ILE A 82 -4.95 5.82 -4.03
CA ILE A 82 -4.45 6.25 -2.72
C ILE A 82 -5.65 6.75 -1.87
N PRO A 83 -5.80 6.28 -0.61
CA PRO A 83 -6.96 6.62 0.22
C PRO A 83 -7.15 8.12 0.46
N PRO A 84 -8.40 8.62 0.56
CA PRO A 84 -8.73 10.04 0.54
C PRO A 84 -8.16 10.88 1.69
N LYS A 85 -7.68 10.26 2.77
CA LYS A 85 -7.11 10.94 3.95
C LYS A 85 -5.59 10.96 3.96
N VAL A 86 -4.94 10.42 2.93
CA VAL A 86 -3.47 10.41 2.82
C VAL A 86 -2.99 11.76 2.32
N THR A 87 -2.18 12.44 3.13
CA THR A 87 -1.58 13.74 2.77
C THR A 87 -0.13 13.62 2.28
N GLU A 88 0.50 12.45 2.49
CA GLU A 88 1.91 12.22 2.15
C GLU A 88 2.09 10.87 1.43
N ILE A 89 2.76 10.90 0.27
CA ILE A 89 3.26 9.71 -0.41
C ILE A 89 4.72 9.48 0.06
N PRO A 90 5.00 8.41 0.83
CA PRO A 90 6.30 8.19 1.46
C PRO A 90 7.37 7.78 0.44
N GLU A 91 8.63 7.80 0.90
CA GLU A 91 9.77 7.36 0.08
C GLU A 91 9.53 5.95 -0.47
N LYS A 92 9.84 5.75 -1.76
CA LYS A 92 9.78 4.45 -2.44
C LYS A 92 8.42 3.74 -2.37
N LEU A 93 7.31 4.41 -2.07
CA LEU A 93 6.00 3.77 -1.85
C LEU A 93 5.69 2.67 -2.87
N LEU A 94 5.83 2.97 -4.16
CA LEU A 94 5.59 2.07 -5.29
C LEU A 94 6.88 1.79 -6.09
N PHE A 95 8.04 1.86 -5.45
CA PHE A 95 9.33 1.64 -6.11
C PHE A 95 9.33 0.29 -6.84
N GLY A 96 9.69 0.27 -8.12
CA GLY A 96 9.87 -0.97 -8.86
C GLY A 96 8.59 -1.73 -9.19
N CYS A 97 7.40 -1.11 -9.10
CA CYS A 97 6.16 -1.72 -9.55
C CYS A 97 6.10 -1.74 -11.08
N THR A 98 6.64 -2.81 -11.68
CA THR A 98 6.86 -2.88 -13.13
C THR A 98 5.59 -2.99 -13.95
N ASN A 99 4.50 -3.51 -13.38
CA ASN A 99 3.21 -3.66 -14.06
C ASN A 99 2.29 -2.44 -13.86
N LEU A 100 2.69 -1.48 -13.02
CA LEU A 100 1.83 -0.36 -12.64
C LEU A 100 1.64 0.59 -13.81
N GLU A 101 0.40 0.74 -14.27
CA GLU A 101 0.03 1.63 -15.38
C GLU A 101 -0.64 2.91 -14.89
N HIS A 102 -1.39 2.84 -13.78
CA HIS A 102 -2.23 3.93 -13.31
C HIS A 102 -2.13 4.17 -11.80
N VAL A 103 -1.94 5.43 -11.41
CA VAL A 103 -2.04 5.89 -10.01
C VAL A 103 -3.14 6.93 -9.92
N TYR A 104 -4.02 6.80 -8.93
CA TYR A 104 -5.04 7.79 -8.59
C TYR A 104 -4.67 8.44 -7.27
N LEU A 105 -4.35 9.73 -7.30
CA LEU A 105 -4.05 10.52 -6.10
C LEU A 105 -5.32 11.20 -5.59
N PRO A 106 -5.58 11.21 -4.28
CA PRO A 106 -6.72 11.91 -3.69
C PRO A 106 -6.45 13.41 -3.60
N GLU A 107 -7.50 14.16 -3.28
CA GLU A 107 -7.37 15.53 -2.77
C GLU A 107 -6.54 15.55 -1.49
N GLY A 108 -5.78 16.63 -1.30
CA GLY A 108 -5.01 16.85 -0.07
C GLY A 108 -3.66 16.15 0.01
N VAL A 109 -3.18 15.49 -1.06
CA VAL A 109 -1.76 15.09 -1.12
C VAL A 109 -0.89 16.33 -1.20
N GLU A 110 -0.14 16.60 -0.13
CA GLU A 110 0.75 17.76 0.01
C GLU A 110 2.19 17.42 -0.39
N CYS A 111 2.62 16.19 -0.12
CA CYS A 111 4.01 15.77 -0.26
C CYS A 111 4.14 14.45 -1.03
N ILE A 112 5.02 14.42 -2.02
CA ILE A 112 5.47 13.20 -2.71
C ILE A 112 6.98 13.06 -2.52
N ASN A 113 7.38 12.04 -1.77
CA ASN A 113 8.77 11.84 -1.39
C ASN A 113 9.62 11.18 -2.47
N ARG A 114 10.93 11.13 -2.21
CA ARG A 114 11.96 10.56 -3.08
C ARG A 114 11.55 9.18 -3.59
N GLU A 115 11.71 8.98 -4.89
CA GLU A 115 11.56 7.67 -5.55
C GLU A 115 10.20 6.99 -5.36
N ALA A 116 9.15 7.72 -4.95
CA ALA A 116 7.81 7.17 -4.70
C ALA A 116 7.28 6.32 -5.87
N PHE A 117 7.61 6.68 -7.11
CA PHE A 117 7.24 5.97 -8.34
C PHE A 117 8.46 5.57 -9.20
N TRP A 118 9.66 5.50 -8.61
CA TRP A 118 10.86 5.19 -9.39
C TRP A 118 10.88 3.72 -9.82
N LYS A 119 11.47 3.45 -10.99
CA LYS A 119 11.49 2.12 -11.63
C LYS A 119 10.11 1.50 -11.90
N CYS A 120 9.10 2.33 -12.19
CA CYS A 120 7.80 1.92 -12.72
C CYS A 120 7.74 2.18 -14.24
N PRO A 121 8.38 1.36 -15.10
CA PRO A 121 8.50 1.63 -16.53
C PRO A 121 7.16 1.67 -17.29
N ASN A 122 6.12 1.00 -16.78
CA ASN A 122 4.80 0.98 -17.41
C ASN A 122 3.86 2.08 -16.90
N LEU A 123 4.31 2.92 -15.94
CA LEU A 123 3.47 3.97 -15.38
C LEU A 123 3.25 5.07 -16.42
N THR A 124 2.07 5.05 -17.05
CA THR A 124 1.70 5.98 -18.12
C THR A 124 0.80 7.12 -17.63
N ARG A 125 0.10 6.94 -16.50
CA ARG A 125 -0.85 7.92 -16.00
C ARG A 125 -0.84 8.05 -14.48
N ILE A 126 -0.70 9.29 -14.02
CA ILE A 126 -1.03 9.70 -12.65
C ILE A 126 -2.23 10.64 -12.76
N THR A 127 -3.37 10.24 -12.19
CA THR A 127 -4.58 11.06 -12.13
C THR A 127 -4.54 11.91 -10.88
N LEU A 128 -4.55 13.22 -11.08
CA LEU A 128 -4.73 14.20 -10.02
C LEU A 128 -6.22 14.38 -9.71
N PRO A 129 -6.59 14.74 -8.47
CA PRO A 129 -7.96 15.07 -8.15
C PRO A 129 -8.45 16.29 -8.96
N HIS A 130 -9.76 16.42 -9.08
CA HIS A 130 -10.36 17.62 -9.66
C HIS A 130 -10.22 18.79 -8.66
N SER A 131 -10.12 20.02 -9.19
CA SER A 131 -10.05 21.26 -8.38
C SER A 131 -11.43 21.79 -8.03
#